data_AF-A0A940L4B3-F1
#
_entry.id   AF-A0A940L4B3-F1
#
_cell.length_a   1.000
_cell.length_b   1.000
_cell.length_c   1.000
_cell.angle_alpha   90.00
_cell.angle_beta   90.00
_cell.angle_gamma   90.00
#
_symmetry.space_group_name_H-M   'P 1'
#
loop_
_entity.id
_entity.type
_entity.pdbx_description
1 polymer ?
#
loop_
_entity_poly.entity_id
_entity_poly.type
_entity_poly.pdbx_seq_one_letter_code
_entity_poly.pdbx_strand_id
1 'polypeptide(L)'
;MTLLKHLPLVAFLTMTALSLEGHAISSTTVSARAQQPVRAVVVVAAPTQQAQAMASKVKSYREWKTEMVAGAQYKVSSVKSQIEARKQTRRVAQGTDPNLARSGRGVEAVPARDISLEGLEKQLRQEQYDLEVAQDLSVTDYFVGYLTKIQDKKSAFKEVAGKLSPEEVAELMNAYANSVFGAHSSDLPASATNTTKDGAR
;
A
#
# COMPACT_ATOMS: atom_id res chain seq x y z
N MET A 1 31.16 -29.29 -26.20
CA MET A 1 30.26 -28.31 -26.85
C MET A 1 29.43 -27.64 -25.76
N THR A 2 29.84 -26.44 -25.37
CA THR A 2 29.27 -25.62 -24.29
C THR A 2 28.33 -24.58 -24.89
N LEU A 3 27.06 -24.57 -24.46
CA LEU A 3 26.06 -23.60 -24.93
C LEU A 3 25.74 -22.60 -23.82
N LEU A 4 26.02 -21.33 -24.13
CA LEU A 4 25.96 -20.18 -23.25
C LEU A 4 24.52 -19.73 -22.94
N LYS A 5 24.32 -19.46 -21.65
CA LYS A 5 23.52 -18.43 -20.97
C LYS A 5 22.78 -17.41 -21.87
N HIS A 6 21.47 -17.26 -21.63
CA HIS A 6 20.74 -16.01 -21.88
C HIS A 6 19.80 -15.68 -20.70
N LEU A 7 20.10 -14.55 -20.06
CA LEU A 7 19.27 -13.81 -19.11
C LEU A 7 18.42 -12.79 -19.89
N PRO A 8 17.11 -12.63 -19.64
CA PRO A 8 16.39 -11.45 -20.07
C PRO A 8 16.47 -10.33 -19.02
N LEU A 9 17.26 -9.33 -19.41
CA LEU A 9 17.14 -7.88 -19.22
C LEU A 9 16.01 -7.36 -18.29
N VAL A 10 16.44 -6.66 -17.24
CA VAL A 10 15.66 -5.74 -16.41
C VAL A 10 15.26 -4.53 -17.26
N ALA A 11 13.95 -4.28 -17.40
CA ALA A 11 13.43 -3.06 -18.03
C ALA A 11 13.15 -1.98 -16.98
N PHE A 12 13.59 -0.77 -17.29
CA PHE A 12 13.69 0.41 -16.45
C PHE A 12 12.34 1.00 -16.03
N LEU A 13 12.26 1.42 -14.77
CA LEU A 13 11.28 2.37 -14.23
C LEU A 13 11.45 3.74 -14.89
N THR A 14 10.37 4.32 -15.41
CA THR A 14 10.26 5.77 -15.65
C THR A 14 9.27 6.37 -14.65
N MET A 15 9.81 6.94 -13.56
CA MET A 15 9.06 7.80 -12.65
C MET A 15 8.89 9.17 -13.31
N THR A 16 7.65 9.56 -13.59
CA THR A 16 7.29 10.95 -13.93
C THR A 16 6.79 11.62 -12.65
N ALA A 17 7.58 12.54 -12.10
CA ALA A 17 7.20 13.41 -11.00
C ALA A 17 6.60 14.70 -11.58
N LEU A 18 5.31 14.92 -11.37
CA LEU A 18 4.65 16.21 -11.58
C LEU A 18 4.58 16.93 -10.23
N SER A 19 5.41 17.96 -10.09
CA SER A 19 5.40 18.92 -9.00
C SER A 19 4.42 20.03 -9.37
N LEU A 20 3.38 20.25 -8.55
CA LEU A 20 2.51 21.43 -8.63
C LEU A 20 2.60 22.17 -7.29
N GLU A 21 3.37 23.26 -7.28
CA GLU A 21 3.49 24.21 -6.16
C GLU A 21 2.24 25.09 -6.07
N GLY A 22 1.69 25.17 -4.86
CA GLY A 22 0.59 26.05 -4.51
C GLY A 22 1.04 27.50 -4.32
N HIS A 23 0.26 28.43 -4.87
CA HIS A 23 0.39 29.87 -4.60
C HIS A 23 -0.27 30.22 -3.26
N ALA A 24 0.52 30.87 -2.40
CA ALA A 24 0.13 31.36 -1.10
C ALA A 24 -0.71 32.64 -1.18
N ILE A 25 -1.65 32.71 -0.24
CA ILE A 25 -2.48 33.86 0.14
C ILE A 25 -1.59 34.87 0.89
N SER A 26 -1.64 36.14 0.51
CA SER A 26 -1.08 37.24 1.31
C SER A 26 -2.15 38.27 1.62
N SER A 27 -2.50 38.33 2.90
CA SER A 27 -3.33 39.36 3.51
C SER A 27 -2.48 40.52 4.00
N THR A 28 -3.09 41.70 3.87
CA THR A 28 -2.73 43.04 4.31
C THR A 28 -2.42 43.13 5.82
N THR A 29 -1.37 43.87 6.20
CA THR A 29 -1.40 44.80 7.36
C THR A 29 -0.30 45.86 7.23
N VAL A 30 -0.71 47.11 7.45
CA VAL A 30 0.08 48.34 7.51
C VAL A 30 0.57 48.53 8.95
N SER A 31 1.83 48.92 9.17
CA SER A 31 2.17 49.89 10.23
C SER A 31 3.60 50.43 10.08
N ALA A 32 3.70 51.76 10.07
CA ALA A 32 4.92 52.55 10.09
C ALA A 32 5.60 52.51 11.47
N ARG A 33 6.95 52.67 11.53
CA ARG A 33 7.67 53.64 12.39
C ARG A 33 9.19 53.54 12.23
N ALA A 34 9.82 54.70 12.38
CA ALA A 34 11.22 55.07 12.16
C ALA A 34 12.28 54.47 13.12
N GLN A 35 13.54 54.72 12.75
CA GLN A 35 14.75 54.91 13.57
C GLN A 35 15.66 53.70 13.93
N GLN A 36 16.70 53.55 13.10
CA GLN A 36 18.15 53.68 13.39
C GLN A 36 18.93 52.74 14.36
N PRO A 37 20.27 52.64 14.19
CA PRO A 37 21.07 51.43 14.39
C PRO A 37 22.00 51.47 15.61
N VAL A 38 22.37 50.30 16.17
CA VAL A 38 23.67 50.11 16.86
C VAL A 38 24.04 48.63 17.00
N ARG A 39 25.29 48.36 16.60
CA ARG A 39 26.22 47.27 16.94
C ARG A 39 25.81 46.28 18.05
N ALA A 40 25.95 44.98 17.77
CA ALA A 40 26.77 44.06 18.56
C ALA A 40 26.93 42.71 17.84
N VAL A 41 28.18 42.24 17.77
CA VAL A 41 28.56 40.91 17.30
C VAL A 41 28.06 39.88 18.30
N VAL A 42 27.27 38.91 17.83
CA VAL A 42 27.23 37.58 18.44
C VAL A 42 27.25 36.56 17.30
N VAL A 43 28.43 35.99 17.07
CA VAL A 43 28.58 34.74 16.33
C VAL A 43 28.00 33.65 17.24
N VAL A 44 26.69 33.43 17.16
CA VAL A 44 26.08 32.19 17.66
C VAL A 44 26.12 31.21 16.51
N ALA A 45 27.02 30.23 16.62
CA ALA A 45 27.01 29.04 15.79
C ALA A 45 25.61 28.41 15.88
N ALA A 46 24.83 28.53 14.80
CA ALA A 46 23.58 27.83 14.64
C ALA A 46 23.85 26.31 14.72
N PRO A 47 23.13 25.54 15.55
CA PRO A 47 23.13 24.11 15.42
C PRO A 47 22.54 23.78 14.04
N THR A 48 23.31 23.00 13.30
CA THR A 48 23.03 22.40 12.00
C THR A 48 21.72 21.59 12.05
N GLN A 49 20.57 22.24 11.99
CA GLN A 49 19.23 21.63 11.88
C GLN A 49 18.81 21.36 10.43
N GLN A 50 19.76 21.16 9.53
CA GLN A 50 19.47 20.84 8.12
C GLN A 50 20.04 19.50 7.65
N ALA A 51 20.62 18.69 8.56
CA ALA A 51 21.15 17.37 8.24
C ALA A 51 20.21 16.19 8.58
N GLN A 52 18.96 16.45 8.98
CA GLN A 52 17.96 15.38 9.25
C GLN A 52 16.79 15.33 8.26
N ALA A 53 16.81 16.13 7.19
CA ALA A 53 15.76 16.14 6.17
C ALA A 53 15.74 14.87 5.28
N MET A 54 16.65 13.91 5.50
CA MET A 54 16.68 12.62 4.82
C MET A 54 16.60 11.42 5.77
N ALA A 55 16.20 11.61 7.03
CA ALA A 55 15.66 10.50 7.79
C ALA A 55 14.38 10.08 7.07
N SER A 56 14.39 8.89 6.46
CA SER A 56 13.25 8.32 5.75
C SER A 56 12.00 8.44 6.62
N LYS A 57 11.16 9.45 6.36
CA LYS A 57 10.02 9.81 7.20
C LYS A 57 9.14 8.57 7.33
N VAL A 58 9.19 7.92 8.49
CA VAL A 58 8.50 6.66 8.70
C VAL A 58 7.01 6.95 8.74
N LYS A 59 6.27 6.42 7.76
CA LYS A 59 4.82 6.60 7.66
C LYS A 59 4.16 5.99 8.88
N SER A 60 3.18 6.64 9.47
CA SER A 60 2.32 6.05 10.51
C SER A 60 1.54 4.86 9.97
N TYR A 61 1.00 4.03 10.87
CA TYR A 61 0.13 2.89 10.50
C TYR A 61 -1.03 3.33 9.60
N ARG A 62 -1.73 4.41 9.97
CA ARG A 62 -2.86 4.94 9.21
C ARG A 62 -2.47 5.43 7.82
N GLU A 63 -1.36 6.16 7.71
CA GLU A 63 -0.85 6.62 6.42
C GLU A 63 -0.51 5.44 5.50
N TRP A 64 0.20 4.44 6.04
CA TRP A 64 0.54 3.24 5.29
C TRP A 64 -0.69 2.45 4.84
N LYS A 65 -1.63 2.19 5.76
CA LYS A 65 -2.86 1.46 5.44
C LYS A 65 -3.69 2.20 4.39
N THR A 66 -3.81 3.52 4.52
CA THR A 66 -4.51 4.38 3.55
C THR A 66 -3.88 4.26 2.16
N GLU A 67 -2.55 4.27 2.07
CA GLU A 67 -1.84 4.12 0.80
C GLU A 67 -2.02 2.73 0.20
N MET A 68 -1.98 1.66 1.00
CA MET A 68 -2.23 0.29 0.52
C MET A 68 -3.65 0.15 -0.02
N VAL A 69 -4.65 0.63 0.72
CA VAL A 69 -6.07 0.60 0.29
C VAL A 69 -6.26 1.45 -0.96
N ALA A 70 -5.74 2.69 -0.99
CA ALA A 70 -5.85 3.56 -2.16
C ALA A 70 -5.19 2.95 -3.41
N GLY A 71 -4.02 2.32 -3.24
CA GLY A 71 -3.35 1.60 -4.32
C GLY A 71 -4.18 0.44 -4.87
N ALA A 72 -4.78 -0.38 -4.00
CA ALA A 72 -5.65 -1.47 -4.41
C ALA A 72 -6.93 -0.98 -5.10
N GLN A 73 -7.57 0.08 -4.57
CA GLN A 73 -8.73 0.71 -5.19
C GLN A 73 -8.42 1.23 -6.59
N TYR A 74 -7.26 1.87 -6.77
CA TYR A 74 -6.81 2.35 -8.07
C TYR A 74 -6.67 1.20 -9.07
N LYS A 75 -6.05 0.08 -8.68
CA LYS A 75 -5.91 -1.10 -9.55
C LYS A 75 -7.26 -1.68 -9.94
N VAL A 76 -8.17 -1.87 -8.99
CA VAL A 76 -9.55 -2.33 -9.26
C VAL A 76 -10.25 -1.40 -10.26
N SER A 77 -10.15 -0.09 -10.06
CA SER A 77 -10.75 0.91 -10.95
C SER A 77 -10.14 0.87 -12.36
N SER A 78 -8.81 0.72 -12.45
CA SER A 78 -8.08 0.61 -13.72
C SER A 78 -8.52 -0.63 -14.51
N VAL A 79 -8.54 -1.81 -13.87
CA VAL A 79 -8.95 -3.06 -14.53
C VAL A 79 -10.42 -3.00 -14.97
N LYS A 80 -11.32 -2.47 -14.14
CA LYS A 80 -12.72 -2.23 -14.53
C LYS A 80 -12.83 -1.35 -15.75
N SER A 81 -12.08 -0.25 -15.77
CA SER A 81 -12.08 0.69 -16.90
C SER A 81 -11.58 0.04 -18.19
N GLN A 82 -10.57 -0.84 -18.11
CA GLN A 82 -10.08 -1.61 -19.26
C GLN A 82 -11.12 -2.61 -19.77
N ILE A 83 -11.84 -3.29 -18.88
CA ILE A 83 -12.94 -4.19 -19.24
C ILE A 83 -14.04 -3.42 -19.96
N GLU A 84 -14.48 -2.29 -19.42
CA GLU A 84 -15.53 -1.46 -20.02
C GLU A 84 -15.11 -0.90 -21.38
N ALA A 85 -13.87 -0.40 -21.51
CA ALA A 85 -13.35 0.07 -22.78
C ALA A 85 -13.39 -1.04 -23.85
N ARG A 86 -12.98 -2.27 -23.50
CA ARG A 86 -13.03 -3.41 -24.42
C ARG A 86 -14.45 -3.85 -24.75
N LYS A 87 -15.34 -3.88 -23.77
CA LYS A 87 -16.78 -4.18 -23.97
C LYS A 87 -17.42 -3.15 -24.91
N GLN A 88 -17.08 -1.87 -24.74
CA GLN A 88 -17.58 -0.80 -25.60
C GLN A 88 -17.02 -0.91 -27.02
N THR A 89 -15.72 -1.19 -27.21
CA THR A 89 -15.15 -1.45 -28.54
C THR A 89 -15.86 -2.62 -29.24
N ARG A 90 -16.22 -3.68 -28.51
CA ARG A 90 -16.99 -4.81 -29.07
C ARG A 90 -18.38 -4.39 -29.52
N ARG A 91 -19.10 -3.59 -28.72
CA ARG A 91 -20.45 -3.11 -29.08
C ARG A 91 -20.43 -2.23 -30.33
N VAL A 92 -19.44 -1.33 -30.45
CA VAL A 92 -19.28 -0.47 -31.63
C VAL A 92 -18.94 -1.30 -32.88
N ALA A 93 -18.07 -2.30 -32.75
CA ALA A 93 -17.73 -3.20 -33.86
C ALA A 93 -18.92 -4.08 -34.29
N GLN A 94 -19.81 -4.45 -33.38
CA GLN A 94 -21.03 -5.21 -33.68
C GLN A 94 -22.16 -4.35 -34.26
N GLY A 95 -22.18 -3.05 -33.97
CA GLY A 95 -23.16 -2.09 -34.50
C GLY A 95 -22.80 -1.48 -35.85
N THR A 96 -21.59 -1.73 -36.37
CA THR A 96 -21.17 -1.28 -37.70
C THR A 96 -21.64 -2.30 -38.73
N ASP A 97 -22.47 -1.85 -39.68
CA ASP A 97 -23.12 -2.62 -40.76
C ASP A 97 -22.52 -4.02 -41.05
N PRO A 98 -23.28 -5.11 -40.82
CA PRO A 98 -22.85 -6.48 -41.08
C PRO A 98 -22.35 -6.76 -42.50
N ASN A 99 -22.71 -5.93 -43.48
CA ASN A 99 -22.26 -6.08 -44.87
C ASN A 99 -20.90 -5.42 -45.16
N LEU A 100 -20.43 -4.48 -44.33
CA LEU A 100 -19.09 -3.88 -44.45
C LEU A 100 -18.01 -4.74 -43.79
N ALA A 101 -18.36 -5.53 -42.77
CA ALA A 101 -17.43 -6.38 -42.03
C ALA A 101 -16.91 -7.60 -42.83
N ARG A 102 -17.57 -7.97 -43.94
CA ARG A 102 -17.23 -9.15 -44.75
C ARG A 102 -16.20 -8.93 -45.86
N SER A 103 -15.90 -7.68 -46.23
CA SER A 103 -15.00 -7.38 -47.35
C SER A 103 -13.50 -7.37 -46.97
N GLY A 104 -13.16 -7.37 -45.69
CA GLY A 104 -11.78 -7.47 -45.18
C GLY A 104 -11.46 -8.88 -44.70
N ARG A 105 -11.40 -9.85 -45.63
CA ARG A 105 -11.22 -11.29 -45.38
C ARG A 105 -9.85 -11.61 -44.78
N GLY A 106 -9.75 -11.54 -43.46
CA GLY A 106 -8.72 -12.20 -42.64
C GLY A 106 -9.41 -13.04 -41.57
N VAL A 107 -9.80 -14.27 -41.93
CA VAL A 107 -10.48 -15.22 -41.05
C VAL A 107 -9.45 -15.88 -40.14
N GLU A 108 -8.99 -15.15 -39.11
CA GLU A 108 -8.40 -15.75 -37.92
C GLU A 108 -8.66 -14.83 -36.72
N ALA A 109 -8.90 -15.45 -35.56
CA ALA A 109 -8.79 -14.84 -34.23
C ALA A 109 -9.95 -13.95 -33.71
N VAL A 110 -11.21 -14.38 -33.85
CA VAL A 110 -12.24 -14.01 -32.85
C VAL A 110 -11.96 -14.61 -31.45
N PRO A 111 -11.49 -15.88 -31.28
CA PRO A 111 -11.28 -16.45 -29.93
C PRO A 111 -10.13 -15.80 -29.14
N ALA A 112 -9.11 -15.26 -29.81
CA ALA A 112 -7.96 -14.65 -29.12
C ALA A 112 -8.33 -13.38 -28.34
N ARG A 113 -9.40 -12.67 -28.76
CA ARG A 113 -9.85 -11.45 -28.08
C ARG A 113 -10.68 -11.73 -26.84
N ASP A 114 -11.50 -12.79 -26.86
CA ASP A 114 -12.31 -13.21 -25.72
C ASP A 114 -11.43 -13.79 -24.58
N ILE A 115 -10.38 -14.55 -24.91
CA ILE A 115 -9.38 -15.04 -23.92
C ILE A 115 -8.75 -13.88 -23.13
N SER A 116 -8.53 -12.74 -23.77
CA SER A 116 -7.94 -11.58 -23.11
C SER A 116 -8.94 -10.79 -22.24
N LEU A 117 -10.25 -10.85 -22.54
CA LEU A 117 -11.28 -10.29 -21.68
C LEU A 117 -11.48 -11.15 -20.43
N GLU A 118 -11.53 -12.48 -20.60
CA GLU A 118 -11.59 -13.44 -19.49
C GLU A 118 -10.39 -13.28 -18.55
N GLY A 119 -9.19 -13.05 -19.10
CA GLY A 119 -7.99 -12.73 -18.31
C GLY A 119 -8.15 -11.45 -17.45
N LEU A 120 -8.74 -10.39 -18.01
CA LEU A 120 -9.02 -9.16 -17.25
C LEU A 120 -10.10 -9.37 -16.18
N GLU A 121 -11.12 -10.18 -16.44
CA GLU A 121 -12.14 -10.52 -15.43
C GLU A 121 -11.56 -11.36 -14.29
N LYS A 122 -10.65 -12.29 -14.59
CA LYS A 122 -9.89 -13.02 -13.56
C LYS A 122 -9.00 -12.07 -12.75
N GLN A 123 -8.28 -11.17 -13.43
CA GLN A 123 -7.46 -10.16 -12.76
C GLN A 123 -8.32 -9.25 -11.87
N LEU A 124 -9.52 -8.86 -12.31
CA LEU A 124 -10.42 -8.05 -11.51
C LEU A 124 -10.78 -8.73 -10.18
N ARG A 125 -11.06 -10.04 -10.19
CA ARG A 125 -11.33 -10.78 -8.94
C ARG A 125 -10.12 -10.81 -8.02
N GLN A 126 -8.92 -10.96 -8.57
CA GLN A 126 -7.69 -10.92 -7.78
C GLN A 126 -7.49 -9.54 -7.14
N GLU A 127 -7.64 -8.46 -7.90
CA GLU A 127 -7.48 -7.10 -7.37
C GLU A 127 -8.58 -6.74 -6.35
N GLN A 128 -9.79 -7.31 -6.49
CA GLN A 128 -10.85 -7.19 -5.49
C GLN A 128 -10.49 -7.91 -4.19
N TYR A 129 -9.96 -9.13 -4.28
CA TYR A 129 -9.43 -9.85 -3.11
C TYR A 129 -8.28 -9.08 -2.45
N ASP A 130 -7.34 -8.56 -3.24
CA ASP A 130 -6.23 -7.76 -2.72
C ASP A 130 -6.74 -6.48 -2.02
N LEU A 131 -7.84 -5.88 -2.51
CA LEU A 131 -8.50 -4.75 -1.85
C LEU A 131 -9.13 -5.14 -0.52
N GLU A 132 -9.80 -6.28 -0.42
CA GLU A 132 -10.35 -6.79 0.83
C GLU A 132 -9.23 -7.03 1.85
N VAL A 133 -8.16 -7.71 1.43
CA VAL A 133 -6.96 -7.91 2.27
C VAL A 133 -6.35 -6.58 2.70
N ALA A 134 -6.27 -5.59 1.80
CA ALA A 134 -5.74 -4.26 2.13
C ALA A 134 -6.61 -3.52 3.17
N GLN A 135 -7.92 -3.70 3.13
CA GLN A 135 -8.85 -3.13 4.12
C GLN A 135 -8.70 -3.79 5.50
N ASP A 136 -8.38 -5.08 5.52
CA ASP A 136 -8.21 -5.87 6.73
C ASP A 136 -6.79 -5.81 7.32
N LEU A 137 -5.87 -5.05 6.71
CA LEU A 137 -4.50 -4.89 7.22
C LEU A 137 -4.50 -4.40 8.67
N SER A 138 -3.84 -5.16 9.54
CA SER A 138 -3.72 -4.88 10.96
C SER A 138 -2.47 -4.05 11.28
N VAL A 139 -2.39 -3.54 12.52
CA VAL A 139 -1.17 -2.92 13.03
C VAL A 139 0.00 -3.93 12.99
N THR A 140 -0.25 -5.22 13.24
CA THR A 140 0.78 -6.26 13.16
C THR A 140 1.37 -6.38 11.76
N ASP A 141 0.55 -6.34 10.71
CA ASP A 141 0.98 -6.41 9.32
C ASP A 141 1.85 -5.21 8.93
N TYR A 142 1.57 -4.04 9.50
CA TYR A 142 2.40 -2.86 9.32
C TYR A 142 3.80 -3.02 9.94
N PHE A 143 3.88 -3.57 11.15
CA PHE A 143 5.17 -3.85 11.80
C PHE A 143 5.98 -4.89 11.02
N VAL A 144 5.35 -5.98 10.57
CA VAL A 144 6.03 -7.07 9.87
C VAL A 144 6.30 -6.75 8.40
N GLY A 145 5.37 -6.07 7.72
CA GLY A 145 5.39 -5.87 6.28
C GLY A 145 6.02 -4.56 5.81
N TYR A 146 5.98 -3.50 6.63
CA TYR A 146 6.53 -2.19 6.31
C TYR A 146 7.79 -1.88 7.11
N LEU A 147 7.75 -1.98 8.45
CA LEU A 147 8.89 -1.58 9.29
C LEU A 147 10.11 -2.49 9.15
N THR A 148 9.92 -3.77 8.81
CA THR A 148 11.05 -4.69 8.57
C THR A 148 11.86 -4.36 7.31
N LYS A 149 11.24 -3.67 6.34
CA LYS A 149 11.87 -3.26 5.07
C LYS A 149 12.71 -2.00 5.22
N ILE A 150 12.58 -1.28 6.33
CA ILE A 150 13.37 -0.08 6.62
C ILE A 150 14.74 -0.50 7.14
N GLN A 151 15.81 0.14 6.67
CA GLN A 151 17.19 -0.17 7.08
C GLN A 151 17.42 0.16 8.57
N ASP A 152 17.02 1.35 9.00
CA ASP A 152 17.20 1.84 10.38
C ASP A 152 16.04 1.44 11.31
N LYS A 153 15.87 0.12 11.51
CA LYS A 153 14.76 -0.45 12.29
C LYS A 153 14.59 0.18 13.68
N LYS A 154 15.69 0.33 14.43
CA LYS A 154 15.64 0.88 15.81
C LYS A 154 15.14 2.32 15.85
N SER A 155 15.57 3.14 14.89
CA SER A 155 15.10 4.53 14.78
C SER A 155 13.63 4.57 14.35
N ALA A 156 13.26 3.74 13.37
CA ALA A 156 11.90 3.64 12.88
C ALA A 156 10.91 3.20 13.97
N PHE A 157 11.24 2.19 14.77
CA PHE A 157 10.37 1.76 15.88
C PHE A 157 10.18 2.86 16.93
N LYS A 158 11.23 3.64 17.23
CA LYS A 158 11.14 4.77 18.17
C LYS A 158 10.22 5.86 17.63
N GLU A 159 10.32 6.18 16.34
CA GLU A 159 9.46 7.16 15.68
C GLU A 159 7.99 6.69 15.65
N VAL A 160 7.76 5.42 15.32
CA VAL A 160 6.43 4.81 15.28
C VAL A 160 5.80 4.76 16.66
N ALA A 161 6.55 4.41 17.70
CA ALA A 161 6.05 4.40 19.07
C ALA A 161 5.50 5.77 19.51
N GLY A 162 6.04 6.87 18.97
CA GLY A 162 5.53 8.22 19.22
C GLY A 162 4.31 8.62 18.37
N LYS A 163 4.04 7.90 17.27
CA LYS A 163 2.92 8.18 16.35
C LYS A 163 1.72 7.24 16.54
N LEU A 164 1.87 6.16 17.28
CA LEU A 164 0.78 5.23 17.57
C LEU A 164 -0.17 5.84 18.59
N SER A 165 -1.46 5.74 18.28
CA SER A 165 -2.51 6.05 19.24
C SER A 165 -2.61 4.96 20.32
N PRO A 166 -3.09 5.28 21.53
CA PRO A 166 -3.26 4.30 22.60
C PRO A 166 -4.10 3.09 22.19
N GLU A 167 -5.10 3.30 21.34
CA GLU A 167 -5.98 2.25 20.81
C GLU A 167 -5.21 1.28 19.91
N GLU A 168 -4.36 1.79 19.01
CA GLU A 168 -3.52 0.97 18.13
C GLU A 168 -2.46 0.19 18.92
N VAL A 169 -1.93 0.77 20.00
CA VAL A 169 -1.02 0.07 20.91
C VAL A 169 -1.76 -1.05 21.64
N ALA A 170 -2.99 -0.82 22.11
CA ALA A 170 -3.79 -1.83 22.76
C ALA A 170 -4.10 -3.01 21.81
N GLU A 171 -4.43 -2.73 20.55
CA GLU A 171 -4.62 -3.75 19.53
C GLU A 171 -3.34 -4.56 19.27
N LEU A 172 -2.19 -3.88 19.16
CA LEU A 172 -0.88 -4.53 19.00
C LEU A 172 -0.55 -5.43 20.20
N MET A 173 -0.79 -4.96 21.42
CA MET A 173 -0.57 -5.74 22.64
C MET A 173 -1.53 -6.93 22.75
N ASN A 174 -2.79 -6.76 22.35
CA ASN A 174 -3.77 -7.84 22.30
C ASN A 174 -3.38 -8.90 21.25
N ALA A 175 -2.99 -8.47 20.04
CA ALA A 175 -2.51 -9.35 18.99
C ALA A 175 -1.24 -10.11 19.41
N TYR A 176 -0.30 -9.43 20.08
CA TYR A 176 0.89 -10.07 20.66
C TYR A 176 0.52 -11.09 21.73
N ALA A 177 -0.40 -10.76 22.65
CA ALA A 177 -0.86 -11.68 23.67
C ALA A 177 -1.53 -12.92 23.06
N ASN A 178 -2.37 -12.75 22.04
CA ASN A 178 -3.01 -13.86 21.34
C ASN A 178 -2.01 -14.70 20.53
N SER A 179 -0.97 -14.10 19.96
CA SER A 179 0.07 -14.81 19.21
C SER A 179 1.02 -15.59 20.12
N VAL A 180 1.47 -14.99 21.23
CA VAL A 180 2.46 -15.58 22.15
C VAL A 180 1.83 -16.53 23.17
N PHE A 181 0.61 -16.21 23.65
CA PHE A 181 -0.06 -17.03 24.67
C PHE A 181 -1.22 -17.88 24.10
N GLY A 182 -1.86 -17.43 23.01
CA GLY A 182 -2.99 -18.15 22.42
C GLY A 182 -2.59 -19.37 21.58
N ALA A 183 -1.44 -19.32 20.89
CA ALA A 183 -0.99 -20.42 20.00
C ALA A 183 -0.67 -21.75 20.74
N HIS A 184 -0.50 -21.71 22.06
CA HIS A 184 -0.28 -22.89 22.90
C HIS A 184 -1.53 -23.37 23.65
N SER A 185 -2.67 -22.67 23.50
CA SER A 185 -3.90 -23.02 24.24
C SER A 185 -4.67 -24.19 23.62
N SER A 186 -4.38 -24.54 22.37
CA SER A 186 -5.05 -25.63 21.64
C SER A 186 -4.41 -27.01 21.84
N ASP A 187 -3.29 -27.09 22.57
CA ASP A 187 -2.48 -28.31 22.71
C ASP A 187 -2.26 -28.72 24.18
N LEU A 188 -3.21 -28.37 25.05
CA LEU A 188 -3.38 -29.08 26.30
C LEU A 188 -4.30 -30.27 26.01
N PRO A 189 -3.80 -31.53 25.98
CA PRO A 189 -4.70 -32.67 25.96
C PRO A 189 -5.61 -32.51 27.17
N ALA A 190 -6.92 -32.65 26.94
CA ALA A 190 -7.90 -32.75 28.01
C ALA A 190 -7.42 -33.87 28.95
N SER A 191 -6.70 -33.50 29.99
CA SER A 191 -6.20 -34.41 31.01
C SER A 191 -7.44 -34.84 31.76
N ALA A 192 -8.01 -35.94 31.27
CA ALA A 192 -9.16 -36.62 31.82
C ALA A 192 -8.82 -36.97 33.27
N THR A 193 -9.28 -36.11 34.17
CA THR A 193 -9.36 -36.34 35.60
C THR A 193 -10.43 -37.39 35.84
N ASN A 194 -10.09 -38.66 35.66
CA ASN A 194 -10.87 -39.77 36.19
C ASN A 194 -10.60 -39.89 37.70
N THR A 195 -11.28 -39.07 38.50
CA THR A 195 -11.50 -39.36 39.92
C THR A 195 -12.92 -39.86 40.12
N THR A 196 -13.21 -41.06 39.63
CA THR A 196 -14.42 -41.79 40.06
C THR A 196 -14.11 -42.47 41.39
N LYS A 197 -14.27 -41.70 42.46
CA LYS A 197 -14.42 -42.21 43.82
C LYS A 197 -15.87 -42.69 43.95
N ASP A 198 -16.15 -43.91 43.52
CA ASP A 198 -17.39 -44.59 43.90
C ASP A 198 -17.12 -45.47 45.12
N GLY A 199 -17.62 -44.98 46.25
CA GLY A 199 -17.78 -45.78 47.46
C GLY A 199 -19.19 -46.36 47.50
N ALA A 200 -19.28 -47.67 47.60
CA ALA A 200 -20.44 -48.43 48.09
C ALA A 200 -19.85 -49.79 48.52
N ARG A 201 -19.73 -50.12 49.82
CA ARG A 201 -20.79 -50.62 50.71
C ARG A 201 -21.73 -51.59 50.02
#